data_AF-A0A1V2GEU4-F1
#
_entry.id   AF-A0A1V2GEU4-F1
#
_cell.length_a   1.000
_cell.length_b   1.000
_cell.length_c   1.000
_cell.angle_alpha   90.00
_cell.angle_beta   90.00
_cell.angle_gamma   90.00
#
_symmetry.space_group_name_H-M   'P 1'
#
loop_
_entity.id
_entity.type
_entity.pdbx_description
1 polymer ?
#
loop_
_entity_poly.entity_id
_entity_poly.type
_entity_poly.pdbx_seq_one_letter_code
_entity_poly.pdbx_strand_id
1 'polypeptide(L)'
;IKDGSEADGSTANTLQVKVTDANGNTLAGQTVSVLAGNSATVTPTVTTKPDGTVEISVTSQTAGISAVTASINSSSQSRNVTFIADVRTAKIADLVVIKDDSVADG
;
A
#
# COMPACT_ATOMS: atom_id res chain seq x y z
N ILE A 1 -7.20 -7.59 8.58
CA ILE A 1 -6.27 -7.15 7.53
C ILE A 1 -7.11 -6.86 6.29
N LYS A 2 -6.93 -5.69 5.67
CA LYS A 2 -7.64 -5.27 4.45
C LYS A 2 -6.59 -5.04 3.37
N ASP A 3 -6.75 -5.74 2.26
CA ASP A 3 -5.88 -5.67 1.08
C ASP A 3 -6.74 -5.54 -0.18
N GLY A 4 -6.20 -4.99 -1.26
CA GLY A 4 -6.94 -4.77 -2.52
C GLY A 4 -7.76 -3.48 -2.57
N SER A 5 -7.40 -2.46 -1.79
CA SER A 5 -8.08 -1.15 -1.85
C SER A 5 -7.86 -0.46 -3.19
N GLU A 6 -8.83 0.37 -3.60
CA GLU A 6 -8.71 1.19 -4.82
C GLU A 6 -7.55 2.18 -4.69
N ALA A 7 -6.83 2.39 -5.79
CA ALA A 7 -5.70 3.32 -5.88
C ALA A 7 -6.18 4.77 -6.04
N ASP A 8 -7.06 5.23 -5.16
CA ASP A 8 -7.70 6.56 -5.18
C ASP A 8 -7.00 7.57 -4.25
N GLY A 9 -5.98 7.14 -3.49
CA GLY A 9 -5.28 7.93 -2.47
C GLY A 9 -6.07 8.13 -1.16
N SER A 10 -7.29 7.64 -1.05
CA SER A 10 -8.21 7.82 0.08
C SER A 10 -8.54 6.49 0.78
N THR A 11 -8.81 5.45 -0.01
CA THR A 11 -9.14 4.11 0.44
C THR A 11 -7.88 3.40 0.93
N ALA A 12 -7.77 3.25 2.25
CA ALA A 12 -6.61 2.62 2.87
C ALA A 12 -6.71 1.09 2.91
N ASN A 13 -5.57 0.44 2.63
CA ASN A 13 -5.25 -0.91 3.09
C ASN A 13 -4.80 -0.85 4.55
N THR A 14 -5.16 -1.86 5.34
CA THR A 14 -4.87 -1.90 6.77
C THR A 14 -4.06 -3.14 7.11
N LEU A 15 -2.85 -2.94 7.61
CA LEU A 15 -2.00 -4.00 8.14
C LEU A 15 -2.01 -3.95 9.67
N GLN A 16 -1.86 -5.11 10.30
CA GLN A 16 -1.64 -5.21 11.73
C GLN A 16 -0.24 -5.75 11.98
N VAL A 17 0.50 -5.07 12.85
CA VAL A 17 1.81 -5.52 13.33
C VAL A 17 1.66 -5.86 14.81
N LYS A 18 2.22 -7.00 15.22
CA LYS A 18 2.29 -7.42 16.62
C LYS A 18 3.76 -7.45 17.03
N VAL A 19 4.09 -6.73 18.08
CA VAL A 19 5.43 -6.68 18.65
C VAL A 19 5.47 -7.57 19.90
N THR A 20 6.38 -8.53 19.88
CA THR A 20 6.64 -9.42 21.02
C THR A 20 8.13 -9.44 21.36
N ASP A 21 8.45 -9.73 22.62
CA ASP A 21 9.81 -10.08 23.01
C ASP A 21 10.19 -11.51 22.56
N ALA A 22 11.43 -11.92 22.85
CA ALA A 22 11.93 -13.25 22.52
C ALA A 22 11.19 -14.40 23.23
N ASN A 23 10.46 -14.10 24.31
CA ASN A 23 9.68 -15.06 25.09
C ASN A 23 8.19 -15.10 24.65
N GLY A 24 7.79 -14.25 23.69
CA GLY A 24 6.41 -14.13 23.21
C GLY A 24 5.54 -13.15 23.98
N ASN A 25 6.08 -12.38 24.92
CA ASN A 25 5.33 -11.35 25.65
C ASN A 25 5.09 -10.14 24.75
N THR A 26 3.87 -9.62 24.76
CA THR A 26 3.52 -8.42 23.98
C THR A 26 4.16 -7.17 24.58
N LEU A 27 4.83 -6.38 23.74
CA LEU A 27 5.49 -5.15 24.16
C LEU A 27 4.67 -3.94 23.73
N ALA A 28 4.17 -3.20 24.72
CA ALA A 28 3.44 -1.95 24.53
C ALA A 28 4.39 -0.75 24.49
N GLY A 29 3.94 0.35 23.86
CA GLY A 29 4.67 1.62 23.87
C GLY A 29 5.90 1.64 22.96
N GLN A 30 6.09 0.60 22.15
CA GLN A 30 7.20 0.53 21.22
C GLN A 30 6.92 1.29 19.92
N THR A 31 7.89 2.11 19.52
CA THR A 31 7.88 2.86 18.25
C THR A 31 8.25 1.95 17.10
N VAL A 32 7.33 1.80 16.15
CA VAL A 32 7.51 1.08 14.90
C VAL A 32 7.60 2.11 13.77
N SER A 33 8.71 2.08 13.03
CA SER A 33 8.90 2.88 11.83
C SER A 33 8.38 2.12 10.62
N VAL A 34 7.59 2.77 9.78
CA VAL A 34 6.90 2.17 8.63
C VAL A 34 7.31 2.90 7.36
N LEU A 35 7.70 2.13 6.35
CA LEU A 35 7.90 2.61 4.99
C LEU A 35 6.98 1.85 4.05
N ALA A 36 6.50 2.52 3.00
CA ALA A 36 5.86 1.85 1.87
C ALA A 36 6.51 2.23 0.55
N GLY A 37 6.55 1.26 -0.37
CA GLY A 37 6.98 1.44 -1.75
C GLY A 37 5.82 1.84 -2.68
N ASN A 38 6.10 1.84 -3.98
CA ASN A 38 5.12 2.15 -5.04
C ASN A 38 4.37 3.48 -4.83
N SER A 39 5.07 4.50 -4.32
CA SER A 39 4.50 5.83 -4.01
C SER A 39 3.31 5.81 -3.04
N ALA A 40 3.14 4.74 -2.26
CA ALA A 40 2.10 4.66 -1.25
C ALA A 40 2.43 5.56 -0.04
N THR A 41 1.38 6.14 0.54
CA THR A 41 1.45 7.02 1.71
C THR A 41 1.09 6.24 2.97
N VAL A 42 1.89 6.41 4.03
CA VAL A 42 1.70 5.74 5.33
C VAL A 42 1.99 6.71 6.47
N THR A 43 1.51 6.38 7.67
CA THR A 43 2.00 7.03 8.89
C THR A 43 3.40 6.50 9.22
N PRO A 44 4.46 7.33 9.13
CA PRO A 44 5.84 6.84 9.13
C PRO A 44 6.29 6.27 10.48
N THR A 45 5.65 6.68 11.58
CA THR A 45 5.92 6.18 12.92
C THR A 45 4.61 5.91 13.64
N VAL A 46 4.49 4.72 14.22
CA VAL A 46 3.31 4.31 14.99
C VAL A 46 3.75 3.64 16.29
N THR A 47 2.96 3.80 17.35
CA THR A 47 3.26 3.24 18.67
C THR A 47 2.33 2.07 18.95
N THR A 48 2.88 0.97 19.45
CA THR A 48 2.11 -0.20 19.86
C THR A 48 1.18 0.08 21.04
N LYS A 49 -0.04 -0.45 20.95
CA LYS A 49 -1.07 -0.43 21.99
C LYS A 49 -0.64 -1.30 23.19
N PRO A 50 -1.36 -1.25 24.32
CA PRO A 50 -1.08 -2.09 25.51
C PRO A 50 -1.03 -3.60 25.24
N ASP A 51 -1.69 -4.06 24.18
CA ASP A 51 -1.70 -5.46 23.72
C ASP A 51 -0.51 -5.80 22.79
N GLY A 52 0.43 -4.87 22.60
CA GLY A 52 1.58 -5.00 21.70
C GLY A 52 1.22 -4.95 20.21
N THR A 53 -0.01 -4.61 19.84
CA THR A 53 -0.42 -4.51 18.45
C THR A 53 -0.44 -3.06 17.98
N VAL A 54 -0.28 -2.87 16.67
CA VAL A 54 -0.46 -1.57 16.01
C VAL A 54 -1.07 -1.77 14.63
N GLU A 55 -1.92 -0.84 14.24
CA GLU A 55 -2.58 -0.83 12.94
C GLU A 55 -1.90 0.22 12.06
N ILE A 56 -1.61 -0.17 10.83
CA ILE A 56 -0.94 0.66 9.83
C ILE A 56 -1.92 0.84 8.67
N SER A 57 -2.28 2.08 8.41
CA SER A 57 -3.07 2.47 7.24
C SER A 57 -2.14 2.91 6.11
N VAL A 58 -2.37 2.35 4.92
CA VAL A 58 -1.58 2.60 3.71
C VAL A 58 -2.53 2.99 2.59
N THR A 59 -2.35 4.16 1.99
CA THR A 59 -3.10 4.61 0.81
C THR A 59 -2.17 4.72 -0.39
N SER A 60 -2.69 4.61 -1.61
CA SER A 60 -1.91 4.83 -2.82
C SER A 60 -2.80 5.43 -3.90
N GLN A 61 -2.22 6.29 -4.75
CA GLN A 61 -2.84 6.74 -6.00
C GLN A 61 -2.36 5.91 -7.21
N THR A 62 -1.40 5.01 -7.00
CA THR A 62 -0.82 4.16 -8.04
C THR A 62 -1.28 2.73 -7.81
N ALA A 63 -1.96 2.17 -8.81
CA ALA A 63 -2.34 0.77 -8.81
C ALA A 63 -1.10 -0.13 -8.85
N GLY A 64 -1.22 -1.32 -8.28
CA GLY A 64 -0.16 -2.31 -8.23
C GLY A 64 0.28 -2.66 -6.81
N ILE A 65 1.37 -3.40 -6.73
CA ILE A 65 1.88 -3.96 -5.47
C ILE A 65 2.74 -2.90 -4.77
N SER A 66 2.41 -2.59 -3.52
CA SER A 66 3.21 -1.78 -2.61
C SER A 66 3.79 -2.68 -1.52
N ALA A 67 5.12 -2.65 -1.37
CA ALA A 67 5.80 -3.32 -0.26
C ALA A 67 5.81 -2.41 0.97
N VAL A 68 5.19 -2.87 2.05
CA VAL A 68 5.13 -2.16 3.35
C VAL A 68 6.11 -2.83 4.30
N THR A 69 7.08 -2.06 4.77
CA THR A 69 8.12 -2.53 5.69
C THR A 69 7.95 -1.85 7.02
N ALA A 70 7.66 -2.63 8.05
CA ALA A 70 7.66 -2.20 9.44
C ALA A 70 9.00 -2.58 10.08
N SER A 71 9.57 -1.67 10.86
CA SER A 71 10.84 -1.84 11.54
C SER A 71 10.78 -1.33 12.96
N ILE A 72 11.46 -2.03 13.86
CA ILE A 72 11.55 -1.70 15.28
C ILE A 72 12.93 -2.09 15.79
N ASN A 73 13.68 -1.13 16.33
CA ASN A 73 15.07 -1.33 16.75
C ASN A 73 15.90 -2.01 15.64
N SER A 74 16.30 -3.27 15.84
CA SER A 74 17.07 -4.10 14.89
C SER A 74 16.23 -5.15 14.15
N SER A 75 14.91 -5.18 14.35
CA SER A 75 13.98 -6.11 13.70
C SER A 75 13.19 -5.41 12.60
N SER A 76 12.94 -6.10 11.49
CA SER A 76 12.10 -5.61 10.41
C SER A 76 11.29 -6.72 9.79
N GLN A 77 10.10 -6.37 9.31
CA GLN A 77 9.20 -7.28 8.62
C GLN A 77 8.54 -6.53 7.46
N SER A 78 8.50 -7.19 6.30
CA SER A 78 7.86 -6.66 5.10
C SER A 78 6.67 -7.50 4.68
N ARG A 79 5.64 -6.83 4.16
CA ARG A 79 4.44 -7.42 3.58
C ARG A 79 4.02 -6.62 2.34
N ASN A 80 3.60 -7.35 1.33
CA ASN A 80 3.06 -6.74 0.12
C ASN A 80 1.56 -6.50 0.31
N VAL A 81 1.09 -5.33 -0.13
CA VAL A 81 -0.33 -5.02 -0.32
C VAL A 81 -0.54 -4.64 -1.77
N THR A 82 -1.73 -4.92 -2.29
CA THR A 82 -2.12 -4.62 -3.65
C THR A 82 -3.12 -3.48 -3.65
N PHE A 83 -2.90 -2.51 -4.54
CA PHE A 83 -3.86 -1.45 -4.85
C PHE A 83 -4.48 -1.71 -6.22
N ILE A 84 -5.81 -1.73 -6.29
CA ILE A 84 -6.55 -1.99 -7.52
C ILE A 84 -6.79 -0.65 -8.24
N ALA A 85 -6.59 -0.60 -9.55
CA ALA A 85 -6.86 0.62 -10.31
C ALA A 85 -8.35 1.00 -10.19
N ASP A 86 -8.64 2.27 -9.92
CA ASP A 86 -10.02 2.76 -9.95
C ASP A 86 -10.49 2.85 -11.41
N VAL A 87 -11.25 1.84 -11.83
CA VAL A 87 -11.85 1.75 -13.18
C VAL A 87 -12.77 2.93 -13.49
N ARG A 88 -13.28 3.66 -12.48
CA ARG A 88 -14.08 4.87 -12.68
C ARG A 88 -13.26 6.06 -13.16
N THR A 89 -11.95 6.04 -12.91
CA THR A 89 -11.02 7.06 -13.41
C THR A 89 -10.37 6.69 -14.74
N ALA A 90 -10.77 5.57 -15.37
CA ALA A 90 -10.20 5.15 -16.64
C ALA A 90 -10.33 6.26 -17.71
N LYS A 91 -9.21 6.59 -18.35
CA LYS A 91 -9.13 7.59 -19.43
C LYS A 91 -8.44 6.98 -20.65
N ILE A 92 -8.93 7.32 -21.84
CA ILE A 92 -8.19 7.09 -23.08
C ILE A 92 -7.04 8.10 -23.08
N ALA A 93 -5.81 7.61 -22.91
CA ALA A 93 -4.61 8.45 -22.89
C ALA A 93 -4.24 8.93 -24.29
N ASP A 94 -4.33 8.04 -25.27
CA ASP A 94 -3.98 8.30 -26.66
C ASP A 94 -4.99 7.65 -27.59
N LEU A 95 -5.33 8.38 -28.65
CA LEU A 95 -6.06 7.85 -29.80
C LEU A 95 -5.32 8.28 -31.06
N VAL A 96 -4.57 7.34 -31.64
CA VAL A 96 -3.75 7.61 -32.83
C VAL A 96 -4.26 6.79 -34.01
N VAL A 97 -4.37 7.42 -35.17
CA VAL A 97 -4.67 6.74 -36.43
C VAL A 97 -3.37 6.10 -36.92
N ILE A 98 -3.32 4.76 -36.91
CA ILE A 98 -2.13 3.99 -37.32
C ILE A 98 -1.99 3.84 -38.84
N LYS A 99 -3.05 4.17 -39.59
CA LYS A 99 -3.07 4.22 -41.06
C LYS A 99 -4.18 5.16 -41.49
N ASP A 100 -3.78 6.36 -41.91
CA ASP A 100 -4.58 7.27 -42.70
C ASP A 100 -4.27 6.99 -44.20
N ASP A 101 -5.10 7.47 -45.13
CA ASP A 101 -4.97 7.24 -46.59
C ASP A 101 -5.29 5.81 -47.10
N SER A 102 -6.38 5.20 -46.62
CA SER A 102 -6.91 4.00 -47.28
C SER A 102 -7.61 4.38 -48.60
N VAL A 103 -7.31 3.63 -49.67
CA VAL A 103 -7.93 3.85 -50.99
C VAL A 103 -9.43 3.62 -50.88
N ALA A 104 -10.24 4.58 -51.31
CA ALA A 104 -11.69 4.44 -51.41
C ALA A 104 -12.05 3.79 -52.76
N ASP A 105 -12.22 2.47 -52.77
CA ASP A 105 -12.54 1.65 -53.96
C ASP A 105 -14.03 1.22 -54.01
N GLY A 106 -14.92 2.06 -53.48
CA GLY A 106 -16.37 1.81 -53.43
C GLY A 106 -17.04 1.59 -54.78
#